data_AF-A0A1G7THR4-F1
#
_entry.id   AF-A0A1G7THR4-F1
#
_cell.length_a   1.000
_cell.length_b   1.000
_cell.length_c   1.000
_cell.angle_alpha   90.00
_cell.angle_beta   90.00
_cell.angle_gamma   90.00
#
_symmetry.space_group_name_H-M   'P 1'
#
loop_
_entity.id
_entity.type
_entity.pdbx_description
1 polymer ?
#
loop_
_entity_poly.entity_id
_entity_poly.type
_entity_poly.pdbx_seq_one_letter_code
_entity_poly.pdbx_strand_id
1 'polypeptide(L)'
;MHFITMNKYIYAILVLLCFGCQHPEKQRVDNVMPLTIKNNKRSFKDFLIKFSSDSAYQINHVSIPIELRCNGYDFEGEDTTYIIGNKDWDNINLFDTIIDGQKVSTIIDESKNMATMRGEECGILVHYMFKKSNGTWILHKIIDSTN
;
A
#
# COMPACT_ATOMS: atom_id res chain seq x y z
N MET A 1 9.69 -0.98 -34.10
CA MET A 1 8.43 -1.27 -33.37
C MET A 1 8.26 -2.79 -33.34
N HIS A 2 8.83 -3.45 -32.33
CA HIS A 2 8.72 -4.89 -32.14
C HIS A 2 7.91 -5.14 -30.87
N PHE A 3 6.67 -5.60 -31.06
CA PHE A 3 5.80 -6.07 -29.99
C PHE A 3 6.33 -7.42 -29.49
N ILE A 4 6.78 -7.47 -28.24
CA ILE A 4 7.08 -8.73 -27.57
C ILE A 4 5.76 -9.28 -27.02
N THR A 5 5.47 -10.49 -27.47
CA THR A 5 4.30 -11.32 -27.24
C THR A 5 4.01 -11.59 -25.76
N MET A 6 2.78 -11.33 -25.36
CA MET A 6 2.15 -11.77 -24.11
C MET A 6 2.19 -13.30 -23.97
N ASN A 7 2.64 -13.78 -22.82
CA ASN A 7 2.50 -15.18 -22.42
C ASN A 7 1.06 -15.39 -21.89
N LYS A 8 0.19 -15.93 -22.76
CA LYS A 8 -1.08 -16.56 -22.40
C LYS A 8 -0.77 -17.97 -21.91
N TYR A 9 -1.63 -18.55 -21.06
CA TYR A 9 -1.47 -19.85 -20.36
C TYR A 9 -0.53 -19.73 -19.15
N ILE A 10 -0.97 -19.79 -17.90
CA ILE A 10 -1.48 -20.95 -17.15
C ILE A 10 -1.98 -20.33 -15.82
N TYR A 11 -3.27 -20.29 -15.50
CA TYR A 11 -3.93 -21.30 -14.67
C TYR A 11 -5.45 -21.16 -14.84
N ALA A 12 -6.02 -22.05 -15.63
CA ALA A 12 -7.41 -22.44 -15.50
C ALA A 12 -7.51 -23.40 -14.31
N ILE A 13 -8.15 -22.98 -13.21
CA ILE A 13 -8.61 -23.90 -12.16
C ILE A 13 -10.06 -23.55 -11.80
N LEU A 14 -10.91 -24.46 -12.27
CA LEU A 14 -12.19 -24.91 -11.71
C LEU A 14 -13.32 -23.90 -11.48
N VAL A 15 -14.17 -23.81 -12.50
CA VAL A 15 -15.61 -23.65 -12.35
C VAL A 15 -16.18 -24.92 -11.69
N LEU A 16 -16.90 -24.74 -10.58
CA LEU A 16 -18.01 -25.55 -10.00
C LEU A 16 -18.05 -25.11 -8.52
N LEU A 17 -19.00 -24.32 -8.05
CA LEU A 17 -20.38 -24.75 -7.80
C LEU A 17 -21.32 -23.53 -7.90
N CYS A 18 -22.21 -23.55 -8.90
CA CYS A 18 -23.47 -22.82 -8.83
C CYS A 18 -24.57 -23.77 -8.36
N PHE A 19 -25.62 -23.16 -7.80
CA PHE A 19 -26.93 -23.69 -7.42
C PHE A 19 -27.11 -24.16 -5.98
N GLY A 20 -27.67 -23.24 -5.19
CA GLY A 20 -28.26 -23.54 -3.89
C GLY A 20 -28.97 -22.36 -3.23
N CYS A 21 -29.64 -21.47 -3.98
CA CYS A 21 -30.64 -20.58 -3.38
C CYS A 21 -31.93 -21.37 -3.12
N GLN A 22 -32.15 -21.78 -1.87
CA GLN A 22 -33.48 -22.06 -1.33
C GLN A 22 -33.54 -21.51 0.11
N HIS A 23 -34.36 -20.49 0.31
CA HIS A 23 -34.99 -20.21 1.60
C HIS A 23 -36.43 -20.73 1.49
N PRO A 24 -37.00 -21.33 2.56
CA PRO A 24 -37.58 -20.50 3.61
C PRO A 24 -37.31 -20.95 5.05
N GLU A 25 -37.65 -20.00 5.92
CA GLU A 25 -37.45 -19.77 7.34
C GLU A 25 -37.75 -20.91 8.34
N LYS A 26 -36.92 -21.01 9.39
CA LYS A 26 -37.37 -21.38 10.75
C LYS A 26 -36.47 -20.77 11.82
N GLN A 27 -37.09 -19.99 12.70
CA GLN A 27 -36.48 -19.30 13.83
C GLN A 27 -35.72 -20.26 14.77
N ARG A 28 -34.51 -19.86 15.17
CA ARG A 28 -33.88 -20.28 16.42
C ARG A 28 -33.29 -19.06 17.10
N VAL A 29 -33.82 -18.78 18.29
CA VAL A 29 -33.30 -17.81 19.25
C VAL A 29 -32.00 -18.39 19.79
N ASP A 30 -30.87 -17.87 19.32
CA ASP A 30 -29.58 -18.09 19.96
C ASP A 30 -29.10 -16.75 20.52
N ASN A 31 -28.83 -16.76 21.81
CA ASN A 31 -28.38 -15.64 22.62
C ASN A 31 -27.34 -14.80 21.87
N VAL A 32 -27.66 -13.53 21.61
CA VAL A 32 -26.69 -12.53 21.19
C VAL A 32 -25.72 -12.35 22.35
N MET A 33 -24.65 -13.15 22.35
CA MET A 33 -23.42 -12.80 23.03
C MET A 33 -23.09 -11.40 22.53
N PRO A 34 -22.91 -10.40 23.43
CA PRO A 34 -22.46 -9.10 22.97
C PRO A 34 -21.17 -9.37 22.21
N LEU A 35 -21.18 -9.07 20.90
CA LEU A 35 -19.96 -8.88 20.14
C LEU A 35 -19.26 -7.76 20.88
N THR A 36 -18.38 -8.14 21.80
CA THR A 36 -17.33 -7.28 22.29
C THR A 36 -16.57 -6.94 21.03
N ILE A 37 -16.94 -5.82 20.40
CA ILE A 37 -16.14 -5.15 19.40
C ILE A 37 -14.88 -4.80 20.19
N LYS A 38 -13.94 -5.75 20.22
CA LYS A 38 -12.58 -5.52 20.63
C LYS A 38 -12.17 -4.44 19.67
N ASN A 39 -12.16 -3.21 20.17
CA ASN A 39 -11.74 -2.04 19.44
C ASN A 39 -10.22 -2.20 19.32
N ASN A 40 -9.82 -3.15 18.47
CA ASN A 40 -8.46 -3.56 18.23
C ASN A 40 -7.92 -2.46 17.33
N LYS A 41 -7.63 -1.31 17.95
CA LYS A 41 -6.96 -0.19 17.30
C LYS A 41 -5.66 -0.76 16.74
N ARG A 42 -5.68 -1.15 15.47
CA ARG A 42 -4.46 -1.57 14.77
C ARG A 42 -3.46 -0.43 14.88
N SER A 43 -2.21 -0.76 15.19
CA SER A 43 -1.16 0.26 15.21
C SER A 43 -0.87 0.74 13.79
N PHE A 44 -0.18 1.87 13.66
CA PHE A 44 0.28 2.33 12.36
C PHE A 44 1.26 1.32 11.75
N LYS A 45 2.13 0.71 12.57
CA LYS A 45 3.01 -0.37 12.13
C LYS A 45 2.26 -1.58 11.58
N ASP A 46 1.20 -2.04 12.26
CA ASP A 46 0.37 -3.17 11.75
C ASP A 46 -0.28 -2.83 10.41
N PHE A 47 -0.74 -1.57 10.28
CA PHE A 47 -1.23 -1.05 9.00
C PHE A 47 -0.15 -1.13 7.92
N LEU A 48 1.08 -0.64 8.18
CA LEU A 48 2.17 -0.63 7.21
C LEU A 48 2.58 -2.04 6.77
N ILE A 49 2.61 -3.01 7.71
CA ILE A 49 2.92 -4.41 7.40
C ILE A 49 1.88 -4.96 6.42
N LYS A 50 0.59 -4.70 6.66
CA LYS A 50 -0.47 -5.12 5.74
C LYS A 50 -0.40 -4.37 4.41
N PHE A 51 -0.20 -3.05 4.45
CA PHE A 51 -0.03 -2.19 3.27
C PHE A 51 1.06 -2.72 2.35
N SER A 52 2.19 -3.16 2.91
CA SER A 52 3.35 -3.63 2.13
C SER A 52 3.22 -5.06 1.59
N SER A 53 2.41 -5.90 2.23
CA SER A 53 2.32 -7.33 1.90
C SER A 53 1.08 -7.73 1.09
N ASP A 54 0.08 -6.85 1.00
CA ASP A 54 -1.19 -7.11 0.32
C ASP A 54 -1.48 -5.97 -0.70
N SER A 55 -1.25 -6.25 -1.98
CA SER A 55 -1.44 -5.28 -3.06
C SER A 55 -2.89 -4.81 -3.22
N ALA A 56 -3.86 -5.69 -3.00
CA ALA A 56 -5.28 -5.34 -3.04
C ALA A 56 -5.66 -4.45 -1.83
N TYR A 57 -5.04 -4.67 -0.68
CA TYR A 57 -5.18 -3.74 0.44
C TYR A 57 -4.48 -2.41 0.14
N GLN A 58 -3.29 -2.44 -0.43
CA GLN A 58 -2.50 -1.25 -0.77
C GLN A 58 -3.26 -0.31 -1.70
N ILE A 59 -3.80 -0.83 -2.81
CA ILE A 59 -4.51 0.00 -3.80
C ILE A 59 -5.75 0.70 -3.21
N ASN A 60 -6.39 0.09 -2.21
CA ASN A 60 -7.53 0.68 -1.50
C ASN A 60 -7.12 1.68 -0.40
N HIS A 61 -5.81 1.79 -0.11
CA HIS A 61 -5.24 2.68 0.90
C HIS A 61 -4.25 3.68 0.29
N VAL A 62 -4.35 3.93 -1.01
CA VAL A 62 -3.63 4.99 -1.72
C VAL A 62 -4.65 5.98 -2.26
N SER A 63 -4.42 7.26 -2.01
CA SER A 63 -5.22 8.34 -2.59
C SER A 63 -4.77 8.56 -4.02
N ILE A 64 -5.43 7.92 -4.97
CA ILE A 64 -5.17 8.12 -6.41
C ILE A 64 -6.03 9.29 -6.94
N PRO A 65 -5.46 10.22 -7.73
CA PRO A 65 -4.05 10.29 -8.09
C PRO A 65 -3.17 10.76 -6.93
N ILE A 66 -1.95 10.23 -6.84
CA ILE A 66 -1.02 10.55 -5.75
C ILE A 66 0.04 11.56 -6.22
N GLU A 67 0.38 12.49 -5.32
CA GLU A 67 1.44 13.47 -5.49
C GLU A 67 2.80 12.84 -5.15
N LEU A 68 3.73 12.84 -6.12
CA LEU A 68 5.15 12.55 -5.93
C LEU A 68 5.93 13.86 -6.09
N ARG A 69 6.59 14.32 -5.03
CA ARG A 69 7.52 15.45 -5.09
C ARG A 69 8.94 14.92 -5.10
N CYS A 70 9.69 15.26 -6.13
CA CYS A 70 11.13 15.03 -6.20
C CYS A 70 11.81 16.34 -5.84
N ASN A 71 12.59 16.35 -4.76
CA ASN A 71 13.34 17.53 -4.36
C ASN A 71 14.53 17.71 -5.30
N GLY A 72 14.82 18.96 -5.64
CA GLY A 72 15.97 19.30 -6.47
C GLY A 72 17.27 18.81 -5.84
N TYR A 73 18.19 18.34 -6.69
CA TYR A 73 19.56 18.08 -6.28
C TYR A 73 20.29 19.42 -6.20
N ASP A 74 20.90 19.73 -5.05
CA ASP A 74 21.67 20.96 -4.81
C ASP A 74 20.91 22.31 -4.95
N PHE A 75 21.65 23.43 -4.97
CA PHE A 75 21.08 24.79 -5.03
C PHE A 75 20.55 25.18 -6.42
N GLU A 76 20.87 24.41 -7.47
CA GLU A 76 20.44 24.64 -8.84
C GLU A 76 19.31 23.68 -9.28
N GLY A 77 19.08 22.59 -8.54
CA GLY A 77 17.94 21.71 -8.77
C GLY A 77 16.60 22.32 -8.36
N GLU A 78 15.63 22.31 -9.27
CA GLU A 78 14.25 22.69 -8.96
C GLU A 78 13.43 21.48 -8.47
N ASP A 79 12.58 21.72 -7.46
CA ASP A 79 11.61 20.72 -7.01
C ASP A 79 10.60 20.43 -8.13
N THR A 80 10.42 19.15 -8.43
CA THR A 80 9.45 18.70 -9.44
C THR A 80 8.32 17.93 -8.78
N THR A 81 7.09 18.17 -9.23
CA THR A 81 5.91 17.41 -8.77
C THR A 81 5.31 16.61 -9.91
N TYR A 82 5.17 15.31 -9.69
CA TYR A 82 4.50 14.36 -10.58
C TYR A 82 3.17 13.90 -9.96
N ILE A 83 2.23 13.57 -10.84
CA ILE A 83 0.93 13.04 -10.45
C ILE A 83 0.84 11.61 -10.99
N ILE A 84 0.83 10.64 -10.09
CA ILE A 84 0.79 9.21 -10.45
C ILE A 84 -0.68 8.77 -10.45
N GLY A 85 -1.15 8.33 -11.61
CA GLY A 85 -2.49 7.80 -11.79
C GLY A 85 -2.59 6.30 -11.46
N ASN A 86 -3.81 5.76 -11.47
CA ASN A 86 -4.07 4.35 -11.16
C ASN A 86 -3.27 3.36 -12.03
N LYS A 87 -3.05 3.71 -13.30
CA LYS A 87 -2.39 2.84 -14.29
C LYS A 87 -0.87 2.80 -14.11
N ASP A 88 -0.32 3.82 -13.45
CA ASP A 88 1.12 4.02 -13.27
C ASP A 88 1.55 3.73 -11.82
N TRP A 89 0.61 3.24 -10.98
CA TRP A 89 0.87 2.86 -9.61
C TRP A 89 1.43 1.45 -9.53
N ASP A 90 2.65 1.33 -9.02
CA ASP A 90 3.27 0.06 -8.66
C ASP A 90 3.22 -0.16 -7.14
N ASN A 91 3.01 -1.41 -6.73
CA ASN A 91 2.94 -1.75 -5.31
C ASN A 91 4.30 -1.60 -4.65
N ILE A 92 4.31 -0.99 -3.47
CA ILE A 92 5.50 -0.68 -2.71
C ILE A 92 5.58 -1.61 -1.49
N ASN A 93 6.74 -2.24 -1.30
CA ASN A 93 7.05 -2.94 -0.07
C ASN A 93 7.93 -2.06 0.82
N LEU A 94 7.34 -1.45 1.86
CA LEU A 94 8.07 -0.58 2.77
C LEU A 94 9.01 -1.33 3.71
N PHE A 95 9.03 -2.65 3.70
CA PHE A 95 9.95 -3.47 4.49
C PHE A 95 10.91 -4.26 3.61
N ASP A 96 11.02 -3.90 2.33
CA ASP A 96 12.11 -4.39 1.51
C ASP A 96 13.45 -3.92 2.09
N THR A 97 14.47 -4.76 1.98
CA THR A 97 15.81 -4.48 2.49
C THR A 97 16.79 -4.22 1.36
N ILE A 98 16.39 -4.49 0.11
CA ILE A 98 17.20 -4.27 -1.08
C ILE A 98 16.34 -3.62 -2.17
N ILE A 99 16.78 -2.47 -2.68
CA ILE A 99 16.16 -1.82 -3.85
C ILE A 99 17.27 -1.50 -4.84
N ASP A 100 17.12 -1.96 -6.08
CA ASP A 100 18.11 -1.79 -7.15
C ASP A 100 19.54 -2.18 -6.73
N GLY A 101 19.64 -3.24 -5.93
CA GLY A 101 20.92 -3.75 -5.39
C GLY A 101 21.50 -2.94 -4.22
N GLN A 102 20.84 -1.88 -3.78
CA GLN A 102 21.23 -1.06 -2.64
C GLN A 102 20.53 -1.53 -1.35
N LYS A 103 21.27 -1.58 -0.25
CA LYS A 103 20.68 -1.85 1.06
C LYS A 103 19.87 -0.66 1.53
N VAL A 104 18.64 -0.92 1.92
CA VAL A 104 17.72 0.08 2.46
C VAL A 104 17.15 -0.39 3.79
N SER A 105 16.75 0.57 4.60
CA SER A 105 16.03 0.35 5.85
C SER A 105 14.87 1.34 5.96
N THR A 106 13.83 0.94 6.71
CA THR A 106 12.65 1.77 6.92
C THR A 106 12.52 2.22 8.37
N ILE A 107 12.39 3.52 8.54
CA ILE A 107 12.16 4.19 9.81
C ILE A 107 10.69 4.60 9.87
N ILE A 108 10.00 4.24 10.95
CA ILE A 108 8.57 4.55 11.14
C ILE A 108 8.45 5.68 12.17
N ASP A 109 7.82 6.78 11.79
CA ASP A 109 7.43 7.89 12.67
C ASP A 109 5.90 7.86 12.85
N GLU A 110 5.43 7.17 13.90
CA GLU A 110 4.00 7.06 14.19
C GLU A 110 3.35 8.40 14.54
N SER A 111 4.13 9.36 15.08
CA SER A 111 3.61 10.69 15.44
C SER A 111 3.22 11.50 14.20
N LYS A 112 3.92 11.27 13.10
CA LYS A 112 3.66 11.91 11.79
C LYS A 112 2.89 11.02 10.82
N ASN A 113 2.58 9.77 11.20
CA ASN A 113 2.07 8.73 10.30
C ASN A 113 2.92 8.64 9.01
N MET A 114 4.24 8.54 9.19
CA MET A 114 5.19 8.55 8.09
C MET A 114 6.10 7.32 8.14
N ALA A 115 6.41 6.77 6.97
CA ALA A 115 7.48 5.80 6.81
C ALA A 115 8.57 6.42 5.93
N THR A 116 9.83 6.33 6.37
CA THR A 116 10.99 6.83 5.63
C THR A 116 11.86 5.66 5.23
N MET A 117 12.04 5.46 3.94
CA MET A 117 12.98 4.50 3.39
C MET A 117 14.31 5.21 3.14
N ARG A 118 15.40 4.62 3.65
CA ARG A 118 16.73 5.21 3.62
C ARG A 118 17.76 4.18 3.17
N GLY A 119 18.62 4.57 2.23
CA GLY A 119 19.82 3.82 1.87
C GLY A 119 20.84 3.78 3.02
N GLU A 120 21.40 2.61 3.31
CA GLU A 120 22.42 2.48 4.35
C GLU A 120 23.73 3.16 3.95
N GLU A 121 24.11 3.03 2.68
CA GLU A 121 25.38 3.50 2.11
C GLU A 121 25.19 4.23 0.77
N CYS A 122 23.96 4.67 0.48
CA CYS A 122 23.63 5.41 -0.73
C CYS A 122 22.69 6.59 -0.44
N GLY A 123 22.45 7.42 -1.44
CA GLY A 123 21.65 8.63 -1.30
C GLY A 123 20.14 8.42 -1.19
N ILE A 124 19.63 7.18 -1.25
CA ILE A 124 18.18 6.89 -1.22
C ILE A 124 17.54 7.49 0.04
N LEU A 125 16.55 8.36 -0.17
CA LEU A 125 15.75 8.95 0.90
C LEU A 125 14.34 9.25 0.41
N VAL A 126 13.39 8.41 0.78
CA VAL A 126 11.99 8.54 0.35
C VAL A 126 11.05 8.57 1.56
N HIS A 127 10.21 9.60 1.62
CA HIS A 127 9.18 9.76 2.64
C HIS A 127 7.80 9.38 2.10
N TYR A 128 7.16 8.41 2.73
CA TYR A 128 5.79 7.99 2.48
C TYR A 128 4.87 8.59 3.54
N MET A 129 4.03 9.53 3.13
CA MET A 129 3.17 10.29 4.04
C MET A 129 1.74 9.75 4.05
N PHE A 130 1.27 9.36 5.23
CA PHE A 130 -0.06 8.81 5.42
C PHE A 130 -0.93 9.78 6.21
N LYS A 131 -2.21 9.87 5.84
CA LYS A 131 -3.23 10.60 6.60
C LYS A 131 -4.27 9.63 7.11
N LYS A 132 -4.80 9.88 8.32
CA LYS A 132 -5.95 9.13 8.81
C LYS A 132 -7.23 9.63 8.12
N SER A 133 -8.00 8.70 7.58
CA SER A 133 -9.32 8.96 6.98
C SER A 133 -10.23 7.78 7.28
N ASN A 134 -11.46 8.04 7.74
CA ASN A 134 -12.47 7.01 8.04
C ASN A 134 -11.96 5.85 8.94
N GLY A 135 -11.09 6.17 9.91
CA GLY A 135 -10.55 5.18 10.85
C GLY A 135 -9.41 4.30 10.31
N THR A 136 -8.94 4.54 9.09
CA THR A 136 -7.76 3.87 8.49
C THR A 136 -6.74 4.91 8.01
N TRP A 137 -5.59 4.45 7.51
CA TRP A 137 -4.53 5.31 6.95
C TRP A 137 -4.52 5.24 5.42
N ILE A 138 -4.34 6.38 4.78
CA ILE A 138 -4.26 6.50 3.32
C ILE A 138 -2.94 7.16 2.96
N LEU A 139 -2.14 6.52 2.11
CA LEU A 139 -0.96 7.14 1.49
C LEU A 139 -1.44 8.26 0.57
N HIS A 140 -0.94 9.47 0.75
CA HIS A 140 -1.42 10.62 -0.03
C HIS A 140 -0.31 11.47 -0.63
N LYS A 141 0.94 11.24 -0.25
CA LYS A 141 2.09 11.96 -0.78
C LYS A 141 3.36 11.11 -0.63
N ILE A 142 4.21 11.19 -1.64
CA ILE A 142 5.56 10.67 -1.63
C ILE A 142 6.50 11.86 -1.82
N ILE A 143 7.54 11.95 -1.01
CA ILE A 143 8.62 12.92 -1.19
C ILE A 143 9.90 12.13 -1.40
N ASP A 144 10.46 12.23 -2.60
CA ASP A 144 11.76 11.68 -2.95
C ASP A 144 12.81 12.78 -2.78
N SER A 145 13.76 12.55 -1.87
CA SER A 145 14.92 13.40 -1.60
C SER A 145 16.22 12.64 -1.84
N THR A 146 16.17 11.63 -2.71
CA THR A 146 17.33 10.82 -3.05
C THR A 146 18.41 11.67 -3.70
N ASN A 147 19.65 11.47 -3.25
CA ASN A 147 20.87 12.09 -3.78
C ASN A 147 21.53 11.13 -4.80
#